data_AF-A0A1W9WZS4-F1
#
_entry.id   AF-A0A1W9WZS4-F1
#
_cell.length_a   1.000
_cell.length_b   1.000
_cell.length_c   1.000
_cell.angle_alpha   90.00
_cell.angle_beta   90.00
_cell.angle_gamma   90.00
#
_symmetry.space_group_name_H-M   'P 1'
#
loop_
_entity.id
_entity.type
_entity.pdbx_description
1 polymer ?
#
loop_
_entity_poly.entity_id
_entity_poly.type
_entity_poly.pdbx_seq_one_letter_code
_entity_poly.pdbx_strand_id
1 'polypeptide(L)'
;MKLNFDPRLLVQWLGTRGAIAGLERSGKFTVQCLQEISKALNIEFKRNATRAELIDIIIAEASRRIDKPVDALFEMDKDELVAYFEDRDVESPELLDLLKQLNLSPRRKESRKSLIEFAAHELSETGRFMRIARNRPHTGQAKSLQQ
;
A
#
# COMPACT_ATOMS: atom_id res chain seq x y z
N MET A 1 25.10 12.80 7.44
CA MET A 1 24.93 13.13 6.01
C MET A 1 23.46 12.91 5.69
N LYS A 2 22.68 13.93 5.31
CA LYS A 2 21.27 13.70 4.92
C LYS A 2 21.28 13.06 3.53
N LEU A 3 20.97 11.78 3.43
CA LEU A 3 20.73 11.16 2.13
C LEU A 3 19.40 11.70 1.59
N ASN A 4 19.49 12.51 0.53
CA ASN A 4 18.33 12.86 -0.29
C ASN A 4 18.17 11.78 -1.37
N PHE A 5 17.82 10.56 -0.95
CA PHE A 5 17.62 9.42 -1.82
C PHE A 5 16.19 8.92 -1.68
N ASP A 6 15.45 8.94 -2.78
CA ASP A 6 14.12 8.40 -2.87
C ASP A 6 14.16 7.09 -3.68
N PRO A 7 14.00 5.91 -3.04
CA PRO A 7 13.99 4.64 -3.74
C PRO A 7 12.78 4.49 -4.68
N ARG A 8 11.67 5.23 -4.47
CA ARG A 8 10.51 5.18 -5.38
C ARG A 8 10.85 5.78 -6.74
N LEU A 9 11.56 6.92 -6.76
CA LEU A 9 12.07 7.51 -8.00
C LEU A 9 13.07 6.58 -8.70
N LEU A 10 13.92 5.89 -7.94
CA LEU A 10 14.85 4.92 -8.51
C LEU A 10 14.12 3.77 -9.21
N VAL A 11 13.09 3.20 -8.57
CA VAL A 11 12.26 2.15 -9.16
C VAL A 11 11.50 2.67 -10.38
N GLN A 12 10.98 3.89 -10.34
CA GLN A 12 10.29 4.51 -11.48
C GLN A 12 11.20 4.66 -12.71
N TRP A 13 12.47 5.02 -12.52
CA TRP A 13 13.40 5.23 -13.64
C TRP A 13 14.01 3.94 -14.19
N LEU A 14 14.32 2.97 -13.33
CA LEU A 14 15.11 1.80 -13.71
C LEU A 14 14.30 0.49 -13.70
N GLY A 15 13.07 0.53 -13.21
CA GLY A 15 12.31 -0.66 -12.82
C GLY A 15 12.93 -1.38 -11.62
N THR A 16 12.19 -2.34 -11.07
CA THR A 16 12.60 -3.13 -9.89
C THR A 16 13.99 -3.76 -10.06
N ARG A 17 14.22 -4.44 -11.19
CA ARG A 17 15.50 -5.15 -11.45
C ARG A 17 16.67 -4.19 -11.64
N GLY A 18 16.45 -3.07 -12.34
CA GLY A 18 17.48 -2.06 -12.55
C GLY A 18 17.84 -1.34 -11.24
N ALA A 19 16.85 -1.06 -10.40
CA ALA A 19 17.04 -0.47 -9.09
C ALA A 19 17.84 -1.41 -8.15
N ILE A 20 17.50 -2.71 -8.11
CA ILE A 20 18.26 -3.72 -7.35
C ILE A 20 19.71 -3.75 -7.84
N ALA A 21 19.94 -3.95 -9.14
CA ALA A 21 21.29 -4.05 -9.68
C ALA A 21 22.12 -2.78 -9.46
N GLY A 22 21.48 -1.61 -9.57
CA GLY A 22 22.11 -0.31 -9.31
C GLY A 22 22.53 -0.15 -7.84
N LEU A 23 21.64 -0.51 -6.90
CA LEU A 23 21.95 -0.49 -5.48
C LEU A 23 23.04 -1.52 -5.14
N GLU A 24 22.94 -2.75 -5.65
CA GLU A 24 23.92 -3.81 -5.39
C GLU A 24 25.34 -3.41 -5.80
N ARG A 25 25.51 -2.79 -6.97
CA ARG A 25 26.82 -2.38 -7.49
C ARG A 25 27.33 -1.07 -6.89
N SER A 26 26.47 -0.27 -6.28
CA SER A 26 26.86 1.03 -5.74
C SER A 26 27.57 0.90 -4.38
N GLY A 27 28.86 1.25 -4.35
CA GLY A 27 29.64 1.33 -3.12
C GLY A 27 29.20 2.44 -2.14
N LYS A 28 28.30 3.34 -2.56
CA LYS A 28 27.81 4.45 -1.71
C LYS A 28 26.71 4.02 -0.73
N PHE A 29 25.95 2.96 -1.05
CA PHE A 29 24.88 2.46 -0.19
C PHE A 29 25.40 1.36 0.73
N THR A 30 25.96 1.78 1.87
CA THR A 30 26.38 0.87 2.95
C THR A 30 25.18 0.29 3.69
N VAL A 31 25.39 -0.77 4.48
CA VAL A 31 24.33 -1.36 5.32
C VAL A 31 23.69 -0.32 6.24
N GLN A 32 24.49 0.55 6.88
CA GLN A 32 23.98 1.62 7.74
C GLN A 32 23.09 2.59 6.97
N CYS A 33 23.50 2.99 5.77
CA CYS A 33 22.71 3.87 4.90
C CYS A 33 21.37 3.23 4.50
N LEU A 34 21.37 1.95 4.13
CA LEU A 34 20.15 1.23 3.81
C LEU A 34 19.22 1.08 5.03
N GLN A 35 19.77 0.85 6.23
CA GLN A 35 18.99 0.83 7.46
C GLN A 35 18.33 2.18 7.77
N GLU A 36 19.02 3.29 7.50
CA GLU A 36 18.44 4.64 7.62
C GLU A 36 17.28 4.84 6.63
N ILE A 37 17.44 4.40 5.38
CA ILE A 37 16.39 4.44 4.35
C ILE A 37 15.19 3.59 4.78
N SER A 38 15.41 2.36 5.24
CA SER A 38 14.34 1.47 5.72
C SER A 38 13.55 2.10 6.87
N LYS A 39 14.23 2.76 7.82
CA LYS A 39 13.57 3.50 8.91
C LYS A 39 12.75 4.68 8.40
N ALA A 40 13.27 5.44 7.43
CA ALA A 40 12.55 6.55 6.82
C ALA A 40 11.27 6.10 6.09
N LEU A 41 11.28 4.87 5.56
CA LEU A 41 10.13 4.23 4.93
C LEU A 41 9.23 3.46 5.92
N ASN A 42 9.52 3.50 7.23
CA ASN A 42 8.84 2.70 8.27
C ASN A 42 8.81 1.19 7.99
N ILE A 43 9.87 0.65 7.38
CA ILE A 43 9.97 -0.78 7.09
C ILE A 43 10.68 -1.49 8.24
N GLU A 44 10.09 -2.58 8.72
CA GLU A 44 10.71 -3.46 9.70
C GLU A 44 11.73 -4.40 9.03
N PHE A 45 12.87 -4.61 9.68
CA PHE A 45 13.92 -5.52 9.21
C PHE A 45 14.63 -6.21 10.36
N LYS A 46 15.23 -7.38 10.08
CA LYS A 46 16.00 -8.15 11.07
C LYS A 46 17.24 -7.37 11.52
N ARG A 47 17.61 -7.47 12.80
CA ARG A 47 18.75 -6.74 13.39
C ARG A 47 20.08 -7.00 12.66
N ASN A 48 20.24 -8.20 12.09
CA ASN A 48 21.40 -8.65 11.33
C ASN A 48 21.12 -8.80 9.83
N ALA A 49 20.13 -8.06 9.30
CA ALA A 49 19.81 -8.08 7.88
C ALA A 49 21.03 -7.72 7.03
N THR A 50 21.30 -8.54 6.04
CA THR A 50 22.36 -8.35 5.07
C THR A 50 22.03 -7.18 4.14
N ARG A 51 23.06 -6.69 3.43
CA ARG A 51 22.88 -5.62 2.44
C ARG A 51 21.89 -6.00 1.34
N ALA A 52 21.95 -7.24 0.86
CA ALA A 52 21.04 -7.74 -0.17
C ALA A 52 19.58 -7.78 0.33
N GLU A 53 19.35 -8.33 1.53
CA GLU A 53 18.01 -8.36 2.13
C GLU A 53 17.42 -6.96 2.32
N LEU A 54 18.24 -6.00 2.76
CA LEU A 54 17.78 -4.61 2.89
C LEU A 54 17.42 -3.99 1.55
N ILE A 55 18.21 -4.23 0.49
CA ILE A 55 17.90 -3.76 -0.87
C ILE A 55 16.58 -4.35 -1.34
N ASP A 56 16.40 -5.67 -1.21
CA ASP A 56 15.19 -6.34 -1.65
C ASP A 56 13.95 -5.80 -0.94
N ILE A 57 14.03 -5.63 0.38
CA ILE A 57 12.94 -5.09 1.19
C ILE A 57 12.62 -3.63 0.81
N ILE A 58 13.64 -2.78 0.65
CA ILE A 58 13.46 -1.37 0.26
C ILE A 58 12.84 -1.28 -1.13
N ILE A 59 13.33 -2.06 -2.09
CA ILE A 59 12.82 -2.04 -3.46
C ILE A 59 11.41 -2.62 -3.52
N ALA A 60 11.11 -3.67 -2.77
CA ALA A 60 9.76 -4.20 -2.66
C ALA A 60 8.78 -3.13 -2.17
N GLU A 61 9.11 -2.42 -1.08
CA GLU A 61 8.28 -1.32 -0.56
C GLU A 61 8.19 -0.16 -1.55
N ALA A 62 9.32 0.25 -2.14
CA ALA A 62 9.37 1.37 -3.08
C ALA A 62 8.65 1.08 -4.41
N SER A 63 8.48 -0.19 -4.75
CA SER A 63 7.72 -0.62 -5.92
C SER A 63 6.21 -0.66 -5.72
N ARG A 64 5.71 -0.54 -4.48
CA ARG A 64 4.28 -0.47 -4.23
C ARG A 64 3.72 0.84 -4.72
N ARG A 65 2.70 0.75 -5.58
CA ARG A 65 1.97 1.88 -6.16
C ARG A 65 0.77 2.26 -5.32
N ILE A 66 0.21 1.31 -4.57
CA ILE A 66 -0.83 1.57 -3.57
C ILE A 66 -0.16 2.02 -2.28
N ASP A 67 -0.09 3.34 -2.07
CA ASP A 67 0.60 3.96 -0.92
C ASP A 67 -0.33 4.45 0.20
N LYS A 68 -1.64 4.48 -0.04
CA LYS A 68 -2.65 4.75 1.00
C LYS A 68 -2.93 3.50 1.85
N PRO A 69 -3.09 3.64 3.18
CA PRO A 69 -3.61 2.56 4.01
C PRO A 69 -5.06 2.25 3.65
N VAL A 70 -5.49 1.02 3.93
CA VAL A 70 -6.84 0.52 3.60
C VAL A 70 -7.94 1.43 4.17
N ASP A 71 -7.80 1.91 5.41
CA ASP A 71 -8.76 2.83 6.02
C ASP A 71 -8.94 4.13 5.21
N ALA A 72 -7.85 4.66 4.64
CA ALA A 72 -7.91 5.85 3.79
C ALA A 72 -8.55 5.55 2.42
N LEU A 73 -8.39 4.33 1.90
CA LEU A 73 -9.08 3.89 0.69
C LEU A 73 -10.59 3.77 0.93
N PHE A 74 -11.01 3.32 2.12
CA PHE A 74 -12.42 3.21 2.46
C PHE A 74 -13.12 4.57 2.56
N GLU A 75 -12.40 5.66 2.86
CA GLU A 75 -12.99 7.00 2.90
C GLU A 75 -13.25 7.60 1.52
N MET A 76 -12.67 7.01 0.46
CA MET A 76 -12.83 7.47 -0.93
C MET A 76 -14.10 6.89 -1.56
N ASP A 77 -14.69 7.64 -2.49
CA ASP A 77 -15.76 7.11 -3.34
C ASP A 77 -15.21 6.31 -4.54
N LYS A 78 -16.12 5.69 -5.30
CA LYS A 78 -15.74 4.83 -6.42
C LYS A 78 -14.92 5.60 -7.47
N ASP A 79 -15.31 6.80 -7.84
CA ASP A 79 -14.68 7.56 -8.93
C ASP A 79 -13.30 8.05 -8.48
N GLU A 80 -13.17 8.47 -7.22
CA GLU A 80 -11.88 8.81 -6.59
C GLU A 80 -10.93 7.62 -6.56
N LEU A 81 -11.43 6.41 -6.24
CA LEU A 81 -10.63 5.19 -6.22
C LEU A 81 -10.16 4.78 -7.62
N VAL A 82 -11.03 4.85 -8.63
CA VAL A 82 -10.65 4.59 -10.02
C VAL A 82 -9.54 5.55 -10.45
N ALA A 83 -9.74 6.86 -10.24
CA ALA A 83 -8.76 7.88 -10.59
C ALA A 83 -7.42 7.66 -9.89
N TYR A 84 -7.44 7.31 -8.60
CA TYR A 84 -6.23 7.01 -7.84
C TYR A 84 -5.46 5.79 -8.38
N PHE A 85 -6.16 4.70 -8.69
CA PHE A 85 -5.49 3.50 -9.24
C PHE A 85 -4.95 3.72 -10.65
N GLU A 86 -5.61 4.55 -11.46
CA GLU A 86 -5.13 4.93 -12.79
C GLU A 86 -3.93 5.87 -12.72
N ASP A 87 -3.97 6.93 -11.91
CA ASP A 87 -2.89 7.91 -11.73
C ASP A 87 -1.60 7.27 -11.21
N ARG A 88 -1.73 6.31 -10.28
CA ARG A 88 -0.60 5.55 -9.74
C ARG A 88 -0.12 4.43 -10.65
N ASP A 89 -0.77 4.22 -11.80
CA ASP A 89 -0.55 3.10 -12.72
C ASP A 89 -0.50 1.72 -12.01
N VAL A 90 -1.42 1.51 -11.06
CA VAL A 90 -1.44 0.29 -10.23
C VAL A 90 -1.62 -0.95 -11.10
N GLU A 91 -0.74 -1.94 -10.93
CA GLU A 91 -0.77 -3.17 -11.73
C GLU A 91 -1.75 -4.21 -11.17
N SER A 92 -2.21 -5.11 -12.04
CA SER A 92 -3.14 -6.19 -11.68
C SER A 92 -2.70 -7.03 -10.45
N PRO A 93 -1.41 -7.41 -10.29
CA PRO A 93 -0.99 -8.15 -9.10
C PRO A 93 -1.21 -7.38 -7.80
N GLU A 94 -0.96 -6.07 -7.77
CA GLU A 94 -1.15 -5.24 -6.58
C GLU A 94 -2.64 -5.10 -6.22
N LEU A 95 -3.50 -4.97 -7.23
CA LEU A 95 -4.96 -4.98 -7.04
C LEU A 95 -5.43 -6.32 -6.48
N LEU A 96 -4.92 -7.44 -6.99
CA LEU A 96 -5.28 -8.77 -6.52
C LEU A 96 -4.80 -9.02 -5.09
N ASP A 97 -3.61 -8.55 -4.74
CA ASP A 97 -3.09 -8.62 -3.37
C ASP A 97 -3.94 -7.79 -2.41
N LEU A 98 -4.34 -6.57 -2.80
CA LEU A 98 -5.26 -5.75 -2.01
C LEU A 98 -6.61 -6.46 -1.81
N LEU A 99 -7.23 -6.96 -2.88
CA LEU A 99 -8.50 -7.68 -2.80
C LEU A 99 -8.40 -8.92 -1.91
N LYS A 100 -7.29 -9.65 -1.99
CA LYS A 100 -7.02 -10.81 -1.13
C LYS A 100 -6.92 -10.42 0.33
N GLN A 101 -6.27 -9.31 0.68
CA GLN A 101 -6.23 -8.79 2.05
C GLN A 101 -7.63 -8.48 2.58
N LEU A 102 -8.55 -8.09 1.70
CA LEU A 102 -9.95 -7.79 2.02
C LEU A 102 -10.86 -9.04 1.96
N ASN A 103 -10.32 -10.22 1.70
CA ASN A 103 -11.07 -11.46 1.44
C ASN A 103 -12.08 -11.34 0.28
N LEU A 104 -11.78 -10.49 -0.70
CA LEU A 104 -12.52 -10.33 -1.94
C LEU A 104 -11.84 -11.13 -3.04
N SER A 105 -12.63 -11.69 -3.96
CA SER A 105 -12.11 -12.45 -5.09
C SER A 105 -12.86 -12.10 -6.36
N PRO A 106 -12.19 -11.53 -7.38
CA PRO A 106 -12.83 -11.27 -8.66
C PRO A 106 -13.18 -12.60 -9.32
N ARG A 107 -14.37 -12.68 -9.94
CA ARG A 107 -14.92 -13.96 -10.43
C ARG A 107 -14.26 -14.47 -11.72
N ARG A 108 -13.43 -13.69 -12.41
CA ARG A 108 -12.81 -14.05 -13.70
C ARG A 108 -11.41 -13.46 -13.88
N LYS A 109 -10.69 -13.94 -14.90
CA LYS A 109 -9.52 -13.23 -15.47
C LYS A 109 -10.02 -11.90 -16.03
N GLU A 110 -9.86 -10.86 -15.23
CA GLU A 110 -10.29 -9.52 -15.55
C GLU A 110 -9.14 -8.74 -16.19
N SER A 111 -9.48 -7.85 -17.13
CA SER A 111 -8.52 -6.85 -17.64
C SER A 111 -8.08 -5.93 -16.49
N ARG A 112 -6.93 -5.26 -16.59
CA ARG A 112 -6.49 -4.28 -15.58
C ARG A 112 -7.59 -3.25 -15.27
N LYS A 113 -8.24 -2.72 -16.31
CA LYS A 113 -9.34 -1.76 -16.18
C LYS A 113 -10.53 -2.37 -15.42
N SER A 114 -10.90 -3.60 -15.73
CA SER A 114 -11.98 -4.32 -15.03
C SER A 114 -11.63 -4.55 -13.55
N LEU A 115 -10.38 -4.91 -13.24
CA LEU A 115 -9.92 -5.08 -11.87
C LEU A 115 -9.93 -3.77 -11.08
N ILE A 116 -9.56 -2.65 -11.71
CA ILE A 116 -9.66 -1.31 -11.09
C ILE A 116 -11.11 -1.00 -10.74
N GLU A 117 -12.02 -1.16 -11.70
CA GLU A 117 -13.46 -0.92 -11.51
C GLU A 117 -14.06 -1.80 -10.41
N PHE A 118 -13.70 -3.10 -10.40
CA PHE A 118 -14.13 -4.05 -9.39
C PHE A 118 -13.61 -3.66 -8.00
N ALA A 119 -12.31 -3.40 -7.87
CA ALA A 119 -11.72 -3.02 -6.59
C ALA A 119 -12.31 -1.70 -6.06
N ALA A 120 -12.46 -0.70 -6.93
CA ALA A 120 -13.06 0.58 -6.57
C ALA A 120 -14.50 0.43 -6.11
N HIS A 121 -15.30 -0.40 -6.79
CA HIS A 121 -16.67 -0.70 -6.37
C HIS A 121 -16.73 -1.33 -4.98
N GLU A 122 -15.97 -2.42 -4.74
CA GLU A 122 -16.03 -3.14 -3.48
C GLU A 122 -15.51 -2.31 -2.30
N LEU A 123 -14.43 -1.54 -2.51
CA LEU A 123 -13.88 -0.62 -1.50
C LEU A 123 -14.88 0.49 -1.17
N SER A 124 -15.47 1.12 -2.18
CA SER A 124 -16.46 2.19 -1.98
C SER A 124 -17.72 1.68 -1.25
N GLU A 125 -18.25 0.51 -1.64
CA GLU A 125 -19.40 -0.08 -0.97
C GLU A 125 -19.08 -0.42 0.50
N THR A 126 -17.96 -1.10 0.75
CA THR A 126 -17.51 -1.45 2.10
C THR A 126 -17.28 -0.19 2.94
N GLY A 127 -16.59 0.82 2.39
CA GLY A 127 -16.35 2.10 3.02
C GLY A 127 -17.64 2.84 3.37
N ARG A 128 -18.65 2.80 2.50
CA ARG A 128 -19.97 3.37 2.78
C ARG A 128 -20.60 2.72 4.01
N PHE A 129 -20.55 1.39 4.13
CA PHE A 129 -21.06 0.69 5.30
C PHE A 129 -20.30 1.07 6.57
N MET A 130 -18.96 1.17 6.50
CA MET A 130 -18.13 1.58 7.65
C MET A 130 -18.46 3.00 8.12
N ARG A 131 -18.61 3.97 7.21
CA ARG A 131 -18.99 5.36 7.55
C ARG A 131 -20.36 5.43 8.22
N ILE A 132 -21.35 4.67 7.71
CA ILE A 132 -22.69 4.62 8.31
C ILE A 132 -22.62 4.02 9.72
N ALA A 133 -21.86 2.94 9.92
CA ALA A 133 -21.70 2.32 11.23
C ALA A 133 -21.06 3.27 12.25
N ARG A 134 -20.04 4.04 11.82
CA ARG A 134 -19.38 5.07 12.64
C ARG A 134 -20.31 6.23 13.02
N ASN A 135 -21.23 6.60 12.13
CA ASN A 135 -22.15 7.73 12.34
C ASN A 135 -23.45 7.36 13.05
N ARG A 136 -23.66 6.10 13.45
CA ARG A 136 -24.80 5.76 14.32
C ARG A 136 -24.48 6.20 15.75
N PRO A 137 -25.28 7.08 16.36
CA PRO A 137 -25.16 7.33 17.79
C PRO A 137 -25.43 6.03 18.55
N HIS A 138 -24.63 5.73 19.57
CA HIS A 138 -24.90 4.66 20.53
C HIS A 138 -26.19 4.97 21.32
N THR A 139 -27.36 4.84 20.71
CA THR A 139 -28.64 4.81 21.42
C THR A 139 -28.80 3.43 22.04
N GLY A 140 -28.20 3.24 23.22
CA GLY A 140 -28.22 1.98 23.94
C GLY A 140 -27.54 2.03 25.30
N GLN A 141 -27.90 3.00 26.15
CA GLN A 141 -27.65 2.92 27.59
C GLN A 141 -28.96 3.01 28.38
N ALA A 142 -29.29 1.86 28.97
CA ALA A 142 -29.94 1.64 30.27
C ALA A 142 -31.08 2.60 30.71
N LYS A 143 -32.33 2.18 30.48
CA LYS A 143 -33.38 2.37 31.48
C LYS A 143 -33.28 1.24 32.51
N SER A 144 -32.38 1.38 33.48
CA SER A 144 -32.42 0.59 34.71
C SER A 144 -33.32 1.30 35.73
N LEU A 145 -34.29 0.53 36.21
CA LEU A 145 -35.25 0.72 37.29
C LEU A 145 -35.00 1.90 38.26
N GLN A 146 -36.02 2.73 38.42
CA GLN A 146 -36.42 3.28 39.72
C GLN A 146 -37.94 3.12 39.88
N GLN A 147 -38.32 2.10 40.64
CA GLN A 147 -39.52 2.06 41.48
C GLN A 147 -39.14 1.33 42.76
#